data_AF-A0A7L4Y3T4-F1
#
_entry.id   AF-A0A7L4Y3T4-F1
#
_cell.length_a   1.000
_cell.length_b   1.000
_cell.length_c   1.000
_cell.angle_alpha   90.00
_cell.angle_beta   90.00
_cell.angle_gamma   90.00
#
_symmetry.space_group_name_H-M   'P 1'
#
loop_
_entity.id
_entity.type
_entity.pdbx_description
1 polymer ?
#
loop_
_entity_poly.entity_id
_entity_poly.type
_entity_poly.pdbx_seq_one_letter_code
_entity_poly.pdbx_strand_id
1 'polypeptide(L)'
;MFPRHRIGATLAAAALTVLVGCGSGSDAGRDGAGDPSGGPDAAPGAAPGAAPGAASAAKATSAFNSAKELARQVGSLELRITTKCMVAQGFTVHPPDPVAMPDADGADGPEGRVSPTSEQAAQRGYGAAPDTGSGQPENSLQEPPGPWRDLPEGEKQRYALAKNGDPDQLVSYETGEGKFSSPSGGCIGETRKKLYGDMPKYLRLMWLTDNGMRHEAGRQAEQSDAFLKAVGSWSSCMEKAGYPGLKSPTDAVKKVKDYYGGKDAGKNLDAAAVETGRKKEIAQAKADAKCADTSKYDVFWRTANQRALSALYVKNEADLVAYQEILTEAQKKAQKMLES
;
A
#
# COMPACT_ATOMS: atom_id res chain seq x y z
N MET A 1 -38.48 -9.24 22.17
CA MET A 1 -38.72 -8.11 23.09
C MET A 1 -37.78 -8.28 24.29
N PHE A 2 -36.60 -7.68 24.21
CA PHE A 2 -35.59 -7.53 25.27
C PHE A 2 -34.75 -6.28 24.94
N PRO A 3 -34.19 -5.57 25.94
CA PRO A 3 -34.09 -4.12 25.92
C PRO A 3 -32.81 -3.55 25.29
N ARG A 4 -32.95 -2.36 24.69
CA ARG A 4 -31.88 -1.50 24.19
C ARG A 4 -31.20 -0.76 25.34
N HIS A 5 -29.90 -0.96 25.54
CA HIS A 5 -29.08 -0.05 26.34
C HIS A 5 -28.45 1.02 25.44
N ARG A 6 -28.76 2.29 25.77
CA ARG A 6 -28.14 3.49 25.22
C ARG A 6 -26.84 3.75 25.99
N ILE A 7 -25.72 3.89 25.29
CA ILE A 7 -24.48 4.44 25.86
C ILE A 7 -24.32 5.84 25.28
N GLY A 8 -24.46 6.85 26.14
CA GLY A 8 -24.13 8.23 25.83
C GLY A 8 -22.61 8.42 25.96
N ALA A 9 -22.00 9.06 24.96
CA ALA A 9 -20.60 9.47 25.01
C ALA A 9 -20.54 10.93 25.48
N THR A 10 -19.93 11.13 26.64
CA THR A 10 -19.65 12.43 27.24
C THR A 10 -18.39 13.01 26.59
N LEU A 11 -18.52 14.23 26.05
CA LEU A 11 -17.40 15.05 25.57
C LEU A 11 -16.58 15.56 26.77
N ALA A 12 -15.30 15.18 26.85
CA ALA A 12 -14.33 15.80 27.73
C ALA A 12 -13.46 16.75 26.90
N ALA A 13 -13.58 18.06 27.18
CA ALA A 13 -12.72 19.10 26.64
C ALA A 13 -11.39 19.10 27.40
N ALA A 14 -10.28 18.91 26.68
CA ALA A 14 -8.93 19.11 27.22
C ALA A 14 -8.49 20.56 26.96
N ALA A 15 -8.28 21.32 28.03
CA ALA A 15 -7.71 22.66 28.01
C ALA A 15 -6.19 22.57 27.82
N LEU A 16 -5.64 23.29 26.84
CA LEU A 16 -4.20 23.51 26.67
C LEU A 16 -3.75 24.67 27.56
N THR A 17 -2.91 24.38 28.53
CA THR A 17 -2.22 25.39 29.35
C THR A 17 -0.91 25.79 28.66
N VAL A 18 -0.79 27.07 28.32
CA VAL A 18 0.46 27.68 27.83
C VAL A 18 1.32 28.07 29.03
N LEU A 19 2.54 27.54 29.12
CA LEU A 19 3.54 28.00 30.08
C LEU A 19 4.60 28.83 29.34
N VAL A 20 4.51 30.15 29.54
CA VAL A 20 5.56 31.13 29.23
C VAL A 20 6.48 31.19 30.45
N GLY A 21 7.76 30.87 30.26
CA GLY A 21 8.79 31.00 31.29
C GLY A 21 9.88 31.97 30.86
N CYS A 22 9.73 33.25 31.22
CA CYS A 22 10.82 34.21 31.31
C CYS A 22 11.45 34.09 32.70
N GLY A 23 12.79 34.00 32.78
CA GLY A 23 13.53 34.01 34.04
C GLY A 23 14.92 34.60 33.84
N SER A 24 15.07 35.83 34.31
CA SER A 24 16.28 36.66 34.25
C SER A 24 17.08 36.60 35.56
N GLY A 25 18.41 36.79 35.45
CA GLY A 25 19.32 37.27 36.51
C GLY A 25 19.93 36.19 37.42
N SER A 26 21.14 36.33 37.97
CA SER A 26 22.18 37.36 37.87
C SER A 26 23.46 36.84 38.58
N ASP A 27 24.61 37.28 38.06
CA ASP A 27 25.86 37.72 38.71
C ASP A 27 26.73 36.83 39.63
N ALA A 28 28.03 36.83 39.24
CA ALA A 28 29.30 36.90 40.00
C ALA A 28 30.34 35.98 39.33
N GLY A 29 31.48 36.39 38.76
CA GLY A 29 32.29 37.60 38.88
C GLY A 29 33.76 37.15 38.98
N ARG A 30 34.59 37.44 37.97
CA ARG A 30 36.05 37.72 38.11
C ARG A 30 36.73 38.04 36.76
N ASP A 31 36.93 39.34 36.57
CA ASP A 31 38.17 40.05 36.18
C ASP A 31 39.24 39.29 35.38
N GLY A 32 39.46 39.79 34.15
CA GLY A 32 40.65 39.52 33.35
C GLY A 32 40.72 40.51 32.19
N ALA A 33 41.32 41.67 32.44
CA ALA A 33 41.51 42.73 31.46
C ALA A 33 42.45 42.32 30.31
N GLY A 34 42.06 42.64 29.08
CA GLY A 34 42.91 42.51 27.89
C GLY A 34 42.15 42.83 26.60
N ASP A 35 42.13 44.09 26.20
CA ASP A 35 41.81 44.60 24.86
C ASP A 35 42.94 45.63 24.54
N PRO A 36 43.28 46.00 23.28
CA PRO A 36 42.51 45.79 22.06
C PRO A 36 43.31 45.39 20.80
N SER A 37 42.59 44.91 19.77
CA SER A 37 42.64 45.46 18.39
C SER A 37 42.32 44.41 17.30
N GLY A 38 41.23 44.65 16.56
CA GLY A 38 41.20 44.54 15.09
C GLY A 38 40.68 43.24 14.47
N GLY A 39 39.52 43.32 13.80
CA GLY A 39 39.16 42.37 12.73
C GLY A 39 37.65 42.27 12.45
N PRO A 40 37.19 42.39 11.19
CA PRO A 40 35.78 42.66 10.85
C PRO A 40 34.90 41.40 10.70
N ASP A 41 33.60 41.60 10.89
CA ASP A 41 32.47 40.89 10.27
C ASP A 41 32.59 39.36 10.11
N ALA A 42 32.32 38.63 11.20
CA ALA A 42 31.88 37.25 11.10
C ALA A 42 30.41 37.22 10.66
N ALA A 43 30.19 37.07 9.35
CA ALA A 43 28.87 36.77 8.80
C ALA A 43 28.28 35.51 9.48
N PRO A 44 26.97 35.48 9.76
CA PRO A 44 26.32 34.29 10.29
C PRO A 44 26.48 33.15 9.29
N GLY A 45 27.10 32.06 9.76
CA GLY A 45 27.37 30.86 8.97
C GLY A 45 26.09 30.37 8.28
N ALA A 46 26.11 30.42 6.95
CA ALA A 46 25.09 29.80 6.13
C ALA A 46 25.01 28.32 6.52
N ALA A 47 23.79 27.87 6.85
CA ALA A 47 23.51 26.45 7.06
C ALA A 47 24.05 25.64 5.88
N PRO A 48 24.65 24.45 6.12
CA PRO A 48 25.21 23.63 5.06
C PRO A 48 24.13 23.39 4.00
N GLY A 49 24.34 23.97 2.82
CA GLY A 49 23.42 23.86 1.69
C GLY A 49 23.19 22.38 1.39
N ALA A 50 21.93 21.95 1.49
CA ALA A 50 21.54 20.60 1.11
C ALA A 50 22.07 20.33 -0.30
N ALA A 51 22.83 19.24 -0.47
CA ALA A 51 23.39 18.87 -1.77
C ALA A 51 22.27 18.88 -2.83
N PRO A 52 22.52 19.35 -4.07
CA PRO A 52 21.48 19.51 -5.10
C PRO A 52 20.57 18.28 -5.32
N GLY A 53 21.06 17.07 -5.03
CA GLY A 53 20.26 15.84 -5.08
C GLY A 53 19.21 15.68 -3.97
N ALA A 54 19.44 16.23 -2.78
CA ALA A 54 18.50 16.10 -1.65
C ALA A 54 17.23 16.94 -1.86
N ALA A 55 17.37 18.15 -2.41
CA ALA A 55 16.23 19.01 -2.71
C ALA A 55 15.34 18.41 -3.82
N SER A 56 15.94 17.85 -4.88
CA SER A 56 15.19 17.15 -5.95
C SER A 56 14.48 15.90 -5.41
N ALA A 57 15.13 15.10 -4.57
CA ALA A 57 14.49 13.94 -3.94
C ALA A 57 13.30 14.32 -3.05
N ALA A 58 13.42 15.40 -2.27
CA ALA A 58 12.32 15.90 -1.44
C ALA A 58 11.14 16.38 -2.31
N LYS A 59 11.41 17.12 -3.39
CA LYS A 59 10.39 17.60 -4.33
C LYS A 59 9.66 16.43 -5.01
N ALA A 60 10.39 15.46 -5.55
CA ALA A 60 9.80 14.30 -6.22
C ALA A 60 8.97 13.43 -5.26
N THR A 61 9.44 13.24 -4.03
CA THR A 61 8.68 12.55 -2.97
C THR A 61 7.40 13.30 -2.63
N SER A 62 7.45 14.62 -2.54
CA SER A 62 6.27 15.46 -2.31
C SER A 62 5.25 15.36 -3.44
N ALA A 63 5.71 15.38 -4.70
CA ALA A 63 4.85 15.20 -5.88
C ALA A 63 4.17 13.83 -5.87
N PHE A 64 4.91 12.75 -5.56
CA PHE A 64 4.35 11.41 -5.41
C PHE A 64 3.26 11.35 -4.32
N ASN A 65 3.57 11.83 -3.11
CA ASN A 65 2.63 11.80 -2.00
C ASN A 65 1.37 12.62 -2.30
N SER A 66 1.53 13.79 -2.92
CA SER A 66 0.41 14.64 -3.33
C SER A 66 -0.46 13.97 -4.39
N ALA A 67 0.15 13.34 -5.38
CA ALA A 67 -0.59 12.59 -6.41
C ALA A 67 -1.34 11.40 -5.82
N LYS A 68 -0.75 10.65 -4.87
CA LYS A 68 -1.42 9.53 -4.18
C LYS A 68 -2.65 10.00 -3.39
N GLU A 69 -2.52 11.09 -2.66
CA GLU A 69 -3.64 11.64 -1.90
C GLU A 69 -4.76 12.15 -2.82
N LEU A 70 -4.42 12.91 -3.86
CA LEU A 70 -5.40 13.34 -4.87
C LEU A 70 -6.07 12.16 -5.57
N ALA A 71 -5.33 11.08 -5.87
CA ALA A 71 -5.91 9.89 -6.49
C ALA A 71 -6.97 9.24 -5.60
N ARG A 72 -6.74 9.15 -4.28
CA ARG A 72 -7.74 8.65 -3.32
C ARG A 72 -8.99 9.53 -3.31
N GLN A 73 -8.81 10.86 -3.25
CA GLN A 73 -9.92 11.81 -3.25
C GLN A 73 -10.73 11.75 -4.54
N VAL A 74 -10.06 11.77 -5.70
CA VAL A 74 -10.72 11.69 -7.01
C VAL A 74 -11.41 10.34 -7.19
N GLY A 75 -10.80 9.23 -6.75
CA GLY A 75 -11.41 7.90 -6.81
C GLY A 75 -12.76 7.82 -6.06
N SER A 76 -12.85 8.46 -4.89
CA SER A 76 -14.12 8.58 -4.15
C SER A 76 -15.18 9.38 -4.92
N LEU A 77 -14.77 10.47 -5.59
CA LEU A 77 -15.68 11.26 -6.43
C LEU A 77 -16.11 10.51 -7.70
N GLU A 78 -15.20 9.79 -8.35
CA GLU A 78 -15.47 8.92 -9.50
C GLU A 78 -16.51 7.86 -9.15
N LEU A 79 -16.40 7.22 -7.98
CA LEU A 79 -17.38 6.26 -7.49
C LEU A 79 -18.77 6.89 -7.37
N ARG A 80 -18.87 8.07 -6.74
CA ARG A 80 -20.16 8.79 -6.58
C ARG A 80 -20.80 9.17 -7.92
N ILE A 81 -20.00 9.66 -8.87
CA ILE A 81 -20.48 10.02 -10.21
C ILE A 81 -20.93 8.77 -10.97
N THR A 82 -20.16 7.68 -10.86
CA THR A 82 -20.53 6.38 -11.46
C THR A 82 -21.85 5.88 -10.88
N THR A 83 -22.04 5.94 -9.56
CA THR A 83 -23.30 5.58 -8.90
C THR A 83 -24.47 6.44 -9.40
N LYS A 84 -24.29 7.76 -9.54
CA LYS A 84 -25.31 8.65 -10.09
C LYS A 84 -25.70 8.27 -11.53
N CYS A 85 -24.72 7.91 -12.36
CA CYS A 85 -24.98 7.38 -13.69
C CYS A 85 -25.77 6.06 -13.65
N MET A 86 -25.41 5.14 -12.76
CA MET A 86 -26.14 3.87 -12.60
C MET A 86 -27.59 4.10 -12.17
N VAL A 87 -27.85 5.03 -11.25
CA VAL A 87 -29.21 5.43 -10.85
C VAL A 87 -29.99 6.02 -12.03
N ALA A 88 -29.35 6.87 -12.84
CA ALA A 88 -29.98 7.43 -14.04
C ALA A 88 -30.32 6.36 -15.09
N GLN A 89 -29.59 5.25 -15.12
CA GLN A 89 -29.90 4.07 -15.93
C GLN A 89 -30.96 3.15 -15.30
N GLY A 90 -31.55 3.52 -14.16
CA GLY A 90 -32.63 2.79 -13.50
C GLY A 90 -32.17 1.75 -12.48
N PHE A 91 -30.87 1.65 -12.19
CA PHE A 91 -30.36 0.74 -11.17
C PHE A 91 -30.39 1.39 -9.79
N THR A 92 -31.26 0.92 -8.90
CA THR A 92 -31.39 1.40 -7.52
C THR A 92 -30.77 0.48 -6.47
N VAL A 93 -30.51 -0.77 -6.86
CA VAL A 93 -29.79 -1.76 -6.04
C VAL A 93 -28.35 -1.84 -6.55
N HIS A 94 -27.40 -1.60 -5.65
CA HIS A 94 -25.97 -1.60 -5.96
C HIS A 94 -25.25 -2.69 -5.18
N PRO A 95 -24.14 -3.24 -5.71
CA PRO A 95 -23.28 -4.10 -4.93
C PRO A 95 -22.80 -3.33 -3.69
N PRO A 96 -22.56 -4.02 -2.57
CA PRO A 96 -21.98 -3.38 -1.41
C PRO A 96 -20.65 -2.73 -1.81
N ASP A 97 -20.36 -1.56 -1.24
CA ASP A 97 -19.05 -0.95 -1.42
C ASP A 97 -18.00 -1.98 -1.00
N PRO A 98 -16.94 -2.19 -1.81
CA PRO A 98 -15.85 -3.04 -1.38
C PRO A 98 -15.36 -2.47 -0.05
N VAL A 99 -15.27 -3.33 0.97
CA VAL A 99 -14.65 -2.95 2.24
C VAL A 99 -13.30 -2.36 1.88
N ALA A 100 -13.03 -1.12 2.32
CA ALA A 100 -11.75 -0.50 2.08
C ALA A 100 -10.70 -1.50 2.56
N MET A 101 -9.97 -2.09 1.60
CA MET A 101 -8.82 -2.89 1.96
C MET A 101 -7.94 -1.91 2.74
N PRO A 102 -7.58 -2.24 3.99
CA PRO A 102 -6.68 -1.37 4.74
C PRO A 102 -5.53 -1.05 3.79
N ASP A 103 -5.23 0.24 3.60
CA ASP A 103 -4.13 0.64 2.75
C ASP A 103 -2.97 -0.30 3.13
N ALA A 104 -2.35 -0.95 2.13
CA ALA A 104 -1.20 -1.83 2.35
C ALA A 104 0.04 -1.03 2.85
N ASP A 105 -0.20 0.15 3.43
CA ASP A 105 0.70 1.04 4.13
C ASP A 105 1.21 0.43 5.45
N GLY A 106 0.72 -0.75 5.85
CA GLY A 106 1.18 -1.47 7.05
C GLY A 106 1.24 -3.01 6.97
N ALA A 107 0.81 -3.63 5.87
CA ALA A 107 0.89 -5.08 5.69
C ALA A 107 2.13 -5.45 4.85
N ASP A 108 3.29 -5.43 5.50
CA ASP A 108 4.47 -6.25 5.20
C ASP A 108 4.96 -6.32 3.73
N GLY A 109 5.51 -5.20 3.23
CA GLY A 109 6.39 -5.18 2.06
C GLY A 109 5.71 -5.56 0.73
N PRO A 110 6.41 -5.41 -0.41
CA PRO A 110 5.91 -5.93 -1.67
C PRO A 110 5.83 -7.46 -1.55
N GLU A 111 4.60 -7.96 -1.63
CA GLU A 111 4.25 -9.31 -2.10
C GLU A 111 5.25 -10.40 -1.73
N GLY A 112 5.25 -10.83 -0.46
CA GLY A 112 5.96 -12.03 -0.03
C GLY A 112 7.49 -11.98 -0.15
N ARG A 113 8.08 -10.78 -0.31
CA ARG A 113 9.55 -10.61 -0.37
C ARG A 113 10.20 -10.44 0.99
N VAL A 114 9.42 -10.17 2.04
CA VAL A 114 9.90 -10.04 3.43
C VAL A 114 9.50 -11.24 4.27
N SER A 115 10.30 -11.52 5.30
CA SER A 115 10.03 -12.59 6.26
C SER A 115 8.99 -12.13 7.29
N PRO A 116 8.19 -13.04 7.87
CA PRO A 116 7.28 -12.67 8.96
C PRO A 116 8.08 -12.18 10.17
N THR A 117 7.49 -11.28 10.96
CA THR A 117 8.05 -10.97 12.29
C THR A 117 7.95 -12.20 13.20
N SER A 118 8.76 -12.24 14.27
CA SER A 118 8.71 -13.34 15.24
C SER A 118 7.31 -13.50 15.87
N GLU A 119 6.61 -12.38 16.11
CA GLU A 119 5.24 -12.37 16.61
C GLU A 119 4.27 -12.96 15.58
N GLN A 120 4.31 -12.48 14.34
CA GLN A 120 3.45 -12.98 13.25
C GLN A 120 3.68 -14.48 13.01
N ALA A 121 4.94 -14.90 12.95
CA ALA A 121 5.32 -16.29 12.78
C ALA A 121 4.77 -17.18 13.92
N ALA A 122 4.78 -16.67 15.16
CA ALA A 122 4.26 -17.40 16.31
C ALA A 122 2.73 -17.49 16.34
N GLN A 123 2.05 -16.41 15.96
CA GLN A 123 0.58 -16.32 16.00
C GLN A 123 -0.08 -17.06 14.84
N ARG A 124 0.39 -16.84 13.60
CA ARG A 124 -0.29 -17.29 12.38
C ARG A 124 0.61 -18.00 11.36
N GLY A 125 1.91 -18.13 11.62
CA GLY A 125 2.85 -18.64 10.64
C GLY A 125 2.98 -17.70 9.44
N TYR A 126 2.87 -18.22 8.23
CA TYR A 126 2.76 -17.44 6.99
C TYR A 126 1.31 -17.11 6.61
N GLY A 127 0.32 -17.69 7.29
CA GLY A 127 -1.09 -17.60 6.94
C GLY A 127 -1.47 -18.44 5.71
N ALA A 128 -0.74 -19.53 5.43
CA ALA A 128 -0.97 -20.37 4.26
C ALA A 128 -1.96 -21.52 4.50
N ALA A 129 -2.38 -21.73 5.75
CA ALA A 129 -3.38 -22.73 6.10
C ALA A 129 -4.66 -22.51 5.28
N PRO A 130 -5.18 -23.55 4.59
CA PRO A 130 -6.48 -23.46 3.96
C PRO A 130 -7.54 -23.26 5.04
N ASP A 131 -8.54 -22.45 4.74
CA ASP A 131 -9.68 -22.29 5.62
C ASP A 131 -10.42 -23.63 5.73
N THR A 132 -10.44 -24.22 6.93
CA THR A 132 -11.19 -25.46 7.22
C THR A 132 -12.54 -25.20 7.87
N GLY A 133 -13.10 -24.00 7.69
CA GLY A 133 -14.40 -23.66 8.26
C GLY A 133 -14.33 -23.27 9.74
N SER A 134 -13.21 -22.69 10.21
CA SER A 134 -13.12 -22.11 11.57
C SER A 134 -13.82 -20.75 11.68
N GLY A 135 -14.99 -20.60 11.06
CA GLY A 135 -15.87 -19.44 11.24
C GLY A 135 -15.38 -18.12 10.63
N GLN A 136 -14.26 -18.10 9.91
CA GLN A 136 -14.14 -17.14 8.82
C GLN A 136 -15.11 -17.61 7.73
N PRO A 137 -15.93 -16.72 7.14
CA PRO A 137 -16.91 -17.17 6.19
C PRO A 137 -16.14 -17.83 5.04
N GLU A 138 -16.44 -19.11 4.78
CA GLU A 138 -16.14 -19.90 3.56
C GLU A 138 -16.84 -19.30 2.32
N ASN A 139 -16.99 -17.99 2.37
CA ASN A 139 -18.03 -17.10 1.89
C ASN A 139 -17.46 -15.69 1.70
N SER A 140 -16.14 -15.51 1.66
CA SER A 140 -15.57 -14.29 1.05
C SER A 140 -15.97 -14.17 -0.43
N LEU A 141 -16.44 -15.27 -1.05
CA LEU A 141 -17.12 -15.29 -2.34
C LEU A 141 -18.65 -15.21 -2.24
N GLN A 142 -19.26 -15.48 -1.08
CA GLN A 142 -20.70 -15.26 -0.95
C GLN A 142 -20.94 -13.79 -0.73
N GLU A 143 -21.63 -13.19 -1.70
CA GLU A 143 -22.09 -11.82 -1.62
C GLU A 143 -22.78 -11.59 -0.26
N PRO A 144 -22.44 -10.52 0.47
CA PRO A 144 -23.07 -10.20 1.74
C PRO A 144 -24.59 -10.23 1.63
N PRO A 145 -25.32 -10.71 2.65
CA PRO A 145 -26.78 -10.69 2.64
C PRO A 145 -27.27 -9.26 2.41
N GLY A 146 -28.21 -9.11 1.47
CA GLY A 146 -28.80 -7.81 1.15
C GLY A 146 -29.47 -7.80 -0.21
N PRO A 147 -30.12 -6.68 -0.59
CA PRO A 147 -30.91 -6.60 -1.81
C PRO A 147 -30.14 -6.96 -3.08
N TRP A 148 -28.84 -6.66 -3.13
CA TRP A 148 -27.98 -7.03 -4.26
C TRP A 148 -27.88 -8.55 -4.45
N ARG A 149 -27.63 -9.30 -3.36
CA ARG A 149 -27.51 -10.75 -3.41
C ARG A 149 -28.76 -11.40 -3.99
N ASP A 150 -29.91 -10.87 -3.61
CA ASP A 150 -31.23 -11.39 -3.97
C ASP A 150 -31.68 -10.97 -5.40
N LEU A 151 -30.88 -10.16 -6.12
CA LEU A 151 -31.16 -9.84 -7.52
C LEU A 151 -31.01 -11.07 -8.42
N PRO A 152 -31.91 -11.25 -9.42
CA PRO A 152 -31.72 -12.24 -10.46
C PRO A 152 -30.39 -12.08 -11.21
N GLU A 153 -29.77 -13.18 -11.61
CA GLU A 153 -28.47 -13.14 -12.31
C GLU A 153 -28.50 -12.29 -13.58
N GLY A 154 -29.61 -12.34 -14.35
CA GLY A 154 -29.79 -11.47 -15.51
C GLY A 154 -29.77 -9.98 -15.17
N GLU A 155 -30.28 -9.57 -13.99
CA GLU A 155 -30.19 -8.18 -13.53
C GLU A 155 -28.75 -7.80 -13.18
N LYS A 156 -28.01 -8.69 -12.52
CA LYS A 156 -26.58 -8.48 -12.19
C LYS A 156 -25.74 -8.33 -13.47
N GLN A 157 -26.03 -9.12 -14.50
CA GLN A 157 -25.37 -9.00 -15.81
C GLN A 157 -25.70 -7.68 -16.51
N ARG A 158 -26.97 -7.25 -16.52
CA ARG A 158 -27.34 -5.93 -17.06
C ARG A 158 -26.68 -4.79 -16.28
N TYR A 159 -26.61 -4.90 -14.96
CA TYR A 159 -25.89 -3.95 -14.12
C TYR A 159 -24.40 -3.89 -14.48
N ALA A 160 -23.75 -5.05 -14.62
CA ALA A 160 -22.33 -5.12 -14.98
C ALA A 160 -22.06 -4.50 -16.35
N LEU A 161 -22.90 -4.79 -17.35
CA LEU A 161 -22.80 -4.20 -18.69
C LEU A 161 -23.05 -2.69 -18.67
N ALA A 162 -24.03 -2.20 -17.91
CA ALA A 162 -24.28 -0.76 -17.78
C ALA A 162 -23.13 -0.02 -17.07
N LYS A 163 -22.54 -0.65 -16.04
CA LYS A 163 -21.43 -0.08 -15.27
C LYS A 163 -20.13 -0.07 -16.06
N ASN A 164 -19.78 -1.20 -16.66
CA ASN A 164 -18.47 -1.41 -17.30
C ASN A 164 -18.52 -1.18 -18.82
N GLY A 165 -19.68 -1.21 -19.46
CA GLY A 165 -19.79 -1.24 -20.92
C GLY A 165 -19.43 -2.61 -21.50
N ASP A 166 -19.29 -2.64 -22.82
CA ASP A 166 -18.88 -3.82 -23.57
C ASP A 166 -17.46 -4.27 -23.14
N PRO A 167 -17.25 -5.52 -22.67
CA PRO A 167 -15.96 -6.00 -22.21
C PRO A 167 -14.89 -6.03 -23.31
N ASP A 168 -15.27 -6.04 -24.59
CA ASP A 168 -14.34 -5.99 -25.71
C ASP A 168 -13.89 -4.54 -26.04
N GLN A 169 -14.53 -3.55 -25.44
CA GLN A 169 -14.25 -2.13 -25.63
C GLN A 169 -13.47 -1.56 -24.44
N LEU A 170 -12.14 -1.66 -24.56
CA LEU A 170 -11.21 -1.20 -23.54
C LEU A 170 -10.27 -0.14 -24.10
N VAL A 171 -9.94 0.85 -23.27
CA VAL A 171 -8.73 1.66 -23.46
C VAL A 171 -7.62 1.02 -22.67
N SER A 172 -6.45 0.89 -23.28
CA SER A 172 -5.35 0.15 -22.68
C SER A 172 -4.01 0.83 -22.86
N TYR A 173 -3.11 0.47 -21.96
CA TYR A 173 -1.71 0.84 -21.97
C TYR A 173 -0.88 -0.45 -21.82
N GLU A 174 0.08 -0.64 -22.72
CA GLU A 174 1.02 -1.76 -22.64
C GLU A 174 2.10 -1.46 -21.61
N THR A 175 2.28 -2.38 -20.68
CA THR A 175 3.33 -2.36 -19.67
C THR A 175 4.36 -3.43 -20.04
N GLY A 176 5.58 -3.34 -19.49
CA GLY A 176 6.55 -4.42 -19.66
C GLY A 176 6.11 -5.77 -19.06
N GLU A 177 5.02 -5.79 -18.29
CA GLU A 177 4.49 -6.95 -17.56
C GLU A 177 3.11 -7.39 -18.07
N GLY A 178 2.60 -6.77 -19.14
CA GLY A 178 1.30 -7.06 -19.73
C GLY A 178 0.45 -5.80 -19.94
N LYS A 179 -0.83 -5.99 -20.19
CA LYS A 179 -1.74 -4.93 -20.63
C LYS A 179 -2.56 -4.40 -19.46
N PHE A 180 -2.45 -3.11 -19.16
CA PHE A 180 -3.27 -2.43 -18.17
C PHE A 180 -4.44 -1.70 -18.86
N SER A 181 -5.68 -2.02 -18.48
CA SER A 181 -6.87 -1.59 -19.22
C SER A 181 -7.93 -0.96 -18.33
N SER A 182 -8.72 -0.08 -18.93
CA SER A 182 -9.96 0.47 -18.36
C SER A 182 -11.07 0.32 -19.38
N PRO A 183 -12.32 0.10 -18.95
CA PRO A 183 -13.44 0.11 -19.88
C PRO A 183 -13.57 1.47 -20.58
N SER A 184 -13.91 1.45 -21.87
CA SER A 184 -14.13 2.67 -22.65
C SER A 184 -15.59 3.11 -22.70
N GLY A 185 -16.51 2.22 -22.30
CA GLY A 185 -17.95 2.46 -22.26
C GLY A 185 -18.55 2.28 -20.86
N GLY A 186 -19.89 2.30 -20.81
CA GLY A 186 -20.64 2.23 -19.56
C GLY A 186 -20.40 3.44 -18.65
N CYS A 187 -21.02 3.41 -17.47
CA CYS A 187 -20.90 4.51 -16.51
C CYS A 187 -19.44 4.79 -16.08
N ILE A 188 -18.59 3.76 -15.94
CA ILE A 188 -17.18 3.94 -15.62
C ILE A 188 -16.43 4.61 -16.77
N GLY A 189 -16.49 4.04 -17.98
CA GLY A 189 -15.75 4.55 -19.13
C GLY A 189 -16.14 5.99 -19.47
N GLU A 190 -17.43 6.31 -19.45
CA GLU A 190 -17.92 7.67 -19.68
C GLU A 190 -17.46 8.66 -18.59
N THR A 191 -17.54 8.25 -17.32
CA THR A 191 -17.08 9.08 -16.19
C THR A 191 -15.59 9.36 -16.32
N ARG A 192 -14.78 8.33 -16.52
CA ARG A 192 -13.32 8.45 -16.65
C ARG A 192 -12.92 9.32 -17.83
N LYS A 193 -13.58 9.15 -18.99
CA LYS A 193 -13.34 9.99 -20.17
C LYS A 193 -13.62 11.47 -19.88
N LYS A 194 -14.70 11.79 -19.16
CA LYS A 194 -15.03 13.17 -18.76
C LYS A 194 -14.01 13.74 -17.77
N LEU A 195 -13.64 12.95 -16.75
CA LEU A 195 -12.70 13.37 -15.70
C LEU A 195 -11.28 13.56 -16.26
N TYR A 196 -10.71 12.51 -16.85
CA TYR A 196 -9.29 12.43 -17.18
C TYR A 196 -8.97 12.85 -18.62
N GLY A 197 -9.94 12.79 -19.54
CA GLY A 197 -9.75 13.15 -20.94
C GLY A 197 -8.92 12.11 -21.70
N ASP A 198 -7.60 12.34 -21.79
CA ASP A 198 -6.66 11.43 -22.46
C ASP A 198 -6.46 10.16 -21.61
N MET A 199 -7.32 9.17 -21.86
CA MET A 199 -7.33 7.91 -21.12
C MET A 199 -6.02 7.11 -21.25
N PRO A 200 -5.42 6.92 -22.44
CA PRO A 200 -4.11 6.26 -22.53
C PRO A 200 -3.03 6.94 -21.69
N LYS A 201 -2.94 8.28 -21.72
CA LYS A 201 -1.98 9.02 -20.89
C LYS A 201 -2.26 8.84 -19.40
N TYR A 202 -3.52 8.94 -18.98
CA TYR A 202 -3.92 8.73 -17.59
C TYR A 202 -3.56 7.31 -17.11
N LEU A 203 -3.88 6.27 -17.90
CA LEU A 203 -3.58 4.88 -17.55
C LEU A 203 -2.08 4.64 -17.41
N ARG A 204 -1.26 5.21 -18.31
CA ARG A 204 0.21 5.15 -18.20
C ARG A 204 0.69 5.75 -16.88
N LEU A 205 0.28 6.97 -16.57
CA LEU A 205 0.76 7.71 -15.41
C LEU A 205 0.29 7.11 -14.08
N MET A 206 -0.97 6.66 -14.03
CA MET A 206 -1.51 5.93 -12.89
C MET A 206 -0.75 4.61 -12.70
N TRP A 207 -0.56 3.80 -13.75
CA TRP A 207 0.19 2.56 -13.64
C TRP A 207 1.63 2.79 -13.17
N LEU A 208 2.32 3.78 -13.74
CA LEU A 208 3.70 4.11 -13.37
C LEU A 208 3.80 4.48 -11.89
N THR A 209 2.89 5.34 -11.43
CA THR A 209 2.85 5.85 -10.06
C THR A 209 2.48 4.75 -9.06
N ASP A 210 1.45 3.96 -9.35
CA ASP A 210 0.93 2.98 -8.41
C ASP A 210 1.72 1.68 -8.40
N ASN A 211 2.25 1.24 -9.54
CA ASN A 211 2.83 -0.09 -9.69
C ASN A 211 4.25 -0.05 -10.28
N GLY A 212 4.42 0.63 -11.41
CA GLY A 212 5.66 0.55 -12.20
C GLY A 212 6.93 0.87 -11.42
N MET A 213 6.93 1.98 -10.68
CA MET A 213 8.11 2.35 -9.87
C MET A 213 8.35 1.39 -8.70
N ARG A 214 7.30 0.84 -8.08
CA ARG A 214 7.44 -0.14 -7.00
C ARG A 214 8.00 -1.46 -7.51
N HIS A 215 7.51 -1.98 -8.64
CA HIS A 215 8.05 -3.20 -9.25
C HIS A 215 9.52 -3.03 -9.64
N GLU A 216 9.85 -1.88 -10.25
CA GLU A 216 11.23 -1.58 -10.62
C GLU A 216 12.15 -1.40 -9.40
N ALA A 217 11.70 -0.70 -8.35
CA ALA A 217 12.46 -0.58 -7.10
C ALA A 217 12.72 -1.96 -6.47
N GLY A 218 11.73 -2.85 -6.47
CA GLY A 218 11.87 -4.21 -5.98
C GLY A 218 12.92 -5.00 -6.76
N ARG A 219 12.89 -4.94 -8.11
CA ARG A 219 13.92 -5.58 -8.95
C ARG A 219 15.32 -5.05 -8.68
N GLN A 220 15.47 -3.74 -8.53
CA GLN A 220 16.76 -3.13 -8.22
C GLN A 220 17.25 -3.51 -6.82
N ALA A 221 16.35 -3.59 -5.83
CA ALA A 221 16.68 -4.03 -4.48
C ALA A 221 17.25 -5.46 -4.47
N GLU A 222 16.63 -6.35 -5.24
CA GLU A 222 17.03 -7.76 -5.38
C GLU A 222 18.39 -7.95 -6.03
N GLN A 223 18.86 -6.98 -6.80
CA GLN A 223 20.18 -6.99 -7.44
C GLN A 223 21.27 -6.36 -6.57
N SER A 224 20.93 -5.80 -5.40
CA SER A 224 21.93 -5.13 -4.56
C SER A 224 22.85 -6.13 -3.86
N ASP A 225 24.16 -5.89 -3.89
CA ASP A 225 25.18 -6.76 -3.27
C ASP A 225 24.92 -7.01 -1.78
N ALA A 226 24.47 -6.00 -1.06
CA ALA A 226 24.17 -6.11 0.37
C ALA A 226 23.00 -7.06 0.61
N PHE A 227 21.94 -6.95 -0.20
CA PHE A 227 20.81 -7.86 -0.11
C PHE A 227 21.17 -9.28 -0.54
N LEU A 228 21.91 -9.47 -1.63
CA LEU A 228 22.35 -10.79 -2.08
C LEU A 228 23.21 -11.52 -1.04
N LYS A 229 24.06 -10.80 -0.29
CA LYS A 229 24.81 -11.35 0.86
C LYS A 229 23.88 -11.77 2.00
N ALA A 230 22.86 -10.97 2.28
CA ALA A 230 21.85 -11.29 3.30
C ALA A 230 21.03 -12.52 2.89
N VAL A 231 20.64 -12.64 1.61
CA VAL A 231 19.97 -13.82 1.04
C VAL A 231 20.81 -15.09 1.25
N GLY A 232 22.11 -15.05 0.94
CA GLY A 232 23.00 -16.20 1.15
C GLY A 232 23.12 -16.60 2.62
N SER A 233 23.20 -15.61 3.53
CA SER A 233 23.27 -15.84 4.97
C SER A 233 21.96 -16.41 5.53
N TRP A 234 20.83 -15.88 5.07
CA TRP A 234 19.48 -16.36 5.39
C TRP A 234 19.29 -17.80 4.93
N SER A 235 19.62 -18.11 3.67
CA SER A 235 19.46 -19.45 3.09
C SER A 235 20.29 -20.48 3.86
N SER A 236 21.54 -20.15 4.18
CA SER A 236 22.41 -21.02 5.01
C SER A 236 21.85 -21.24 6.42
N CYS A 237 21.21 -20.23 7.00
CA CYS A 237 20.53 -20.36 8.30
C CYS A 237 19.31 -21.29 8.22
N MET A 238 18.48 -21.13 7.19
CA MET A 238 17.31 -21.98 6.96
C MET A 238 17.69 -23.43 6.72
N GLU A 239 18.77 -23.69 5.98
CA GLU A 239 19.32 -25.03 5.79
C GLU A 239 19.72 -25.67 7.12
N LYS A 240 20.46 -24.95 7.97
CA LYS A 240 20.83 -25.41 9.32
C LYS A 240 19.62 -25.61 10.23
N ALA A 241 18.53 -24.88 10.00
CA ALA A 241 17.28 -25.03 10.72
C ALA A 241 16.41 -26.20 10.21
N GLY A 242 16.88 -26.97 9.21
CA GLY A 242 16.19 -28.14 8.68
C GLY A 242 15.32 -27.86 7.44
N TYR A 243 15.46 -26.69 6.83
CA TYR A 243 14.69 -26.27 5.65
C TYR A 243 15.60 -26.01 4.43
N PRO A 244 16.20 -27.05 3.84
CA PRO A 244 17.13 -26.91 2.72
C PRO A 244 16.43 -26.48 1.43
N GLY A 245 17.22 -25.92 0.51
CA GLY A 245 16.81 -25.58 -0.86
C GLY A 245 16.00 -24.30 -1.00
N LEU A 246 15.86 -23.50 0.06
CA LEU A 246 15.18 -22.22 0.03
C LEU A 246 16.14 -21.10 -0.39
N LYS A 247 15.80 -20.35 -1.44
CA LYS A 247 16.61 -19.22 -1.94
C LYS A 247 16.06 -17.86 -1.52
N SER A 248 14.84 -17.81 -1.01
CA SER A 248 14.19 -16.60 -0.51
C SER A 248 13.05 -16.94 0.47
N PRO A 249 12.62 -16.00 1.33
CA PRO A 249 11.37 -16.12 2.09
C PRO A 249 10.15 -16.39 1.21
N THR A 250 10.13 -15.87 -0.02
CA THR A 250 9.08 -16.22 -1.00
C THR A 250 9.05 -17.71 -1.31
N ASP A 251 10.21 -18.36 -1.44
CA ASP A 251 10.28 -19.82 -1.61
C ASP A 251 9.81 -20.56 -0.36
N ALA A 252 10.11 -20.02 0.83
CA ALA A 252 9.64 -20.56 2.10
C ALA A 252 8.11 -20.58 2.15
N VAL A 253 7.47 -19.45 1.82
CA VAL A 253 6.00 -19.31 1.70
C VAL A 253 5.42 -20.25 0.63
N LYS A 254 6.09 -20.41 -0.52
CA LYS A 254 5.63 -21.34 -1.55
C LYS A 254 5.70 -22.79 -1.07
N LYS A 255 6.77 -23.17 -0.36
CA LYS A 255 7.01 -24.53 0.13
C LYS A 255 6.00 -24.98 1.17
N VAL A 256 5.48 -24.06 2.01
CA VAL A 256 4.49 -24.47 3.03
C VAL A 256 3.17 -24.97 2.44
N LYS A 257 2.88 -24.70 1.17
CA LYS A 257 1.74 -25.33 0.46
C LYS A 257 1.83 -26.85 0.46
N ASP A 258 3.04 -27.42 0.45
CA ASP A 258 3.25 -28.87 0.51
C ASP A 258 2.80 -29.46 1.86
N TYR A 259 2.78 -28.66 2.94
CA TYR A 259 2.24 -29.08 4.24
C TYR A 259 0.73 -29.29 4.23
N TYR A 260 0.06 -28.78 3.19
CA TYR A 260 -1.37 -28.88 2.98
C TYR A 260 -1.69 -29.71 1.72
N GLY A 261 -0.81 -30.61 1.27
CA GLY A 261 -1.09 -31.44 0.09
C GLY A 261 -0.73 -30.79 -1.25
N GLY A 262 0.06 -29.70 -1.23
CA GLY A 262 0.68 -29.13 -2.43
C GLY A 262 -0.35 -28.55 -3.39
N LYS A 263 -0.47 -29.15 -4.59
CA LYS A 263 -1.43 -28.71 -5.63
C LYS A 263 -2.90 -28.89 -5.23
N ASP A 264 -3.15 -29.78 -4.27
CA ASP A 264 -4.49 -30.06 -3.75
C ASP A 264 -4.76 -29.34 -2.43
N ALA A 265 -3.91 -28.38 -2.04
CA ALA A 265 -4.12 -27.57 -0.85
C ALA A 265 -5.50 -26.91 -0.85
N GLY A 266 -6.26 -27.16 0.23
CA GLY A 266 -7.64 -26.70 0.40
C GLY A 266 -8.71 -27.64 -0.15
N LYS A 267 -8.38 -28.80 -0.72
CA LYS A 267 -9.36 -29.81 -1.16
C LYS A 267 -9.37 -31.00 -0.22
N ASN A 268 -10.51 -31.30 0.38
CA ASN A 268 -10.77 -32.52 1.16
C ASN A 268 -9.78 -32.80 2.31
N LEU A 269 -9.10 -31.79 2.85
CA LEU A 269 -8.29 -31.96 4.05
C LEU A 269 -9.21 -31.98 5.26
N ASP A 270 -9.09 -33.00 6.10
CA ASP A 270 -9.73 -32.97 7.40
C ASP A 270 -9.05 -31.96 8.34
N ALA A 271 -9.75 -31.58 9.42
CA ALA A 271 -9.26 -30.62 10.39
C ALA A 271 -7.93 -31.05 11.05
N ALA A 272 -7.67 -32.35 11.17
CA ALA A 272 -6.43 -32.86 11.78
C ALA A 272 -5.23 -32.70 10.84
N ALA A 273 -5.43 -32.90 9.53
CA ALA A 273 -4.42 -32.66 8.50
C ALA A 273 -4.05 -31.18 8.44
N VAL A 274 -5.03 -30.28 8.50
CA VAL A 274 -4.78 -28.84 8.51
C VAL A 274 -4.10 -28.37 9.79
N GLU A 275 -4.52 -28.86 10.95
CA GLU A 275 -3.82 -28.55 12.21
C GLU A 275 -2.37 -29.05 12.21
N THR A 276 -2.13 -30.22 11.61
CA THR A 276 -0.77 -30.75 11.43
C THR A 276 0.06 -29.88 10.48
N GLY A 277 -0.52 -29.47 9.35
CA GLY A 277 0.12 -28.54 8.40
C GLY A 277 0.45 -27.20 9.06
N ARG A 278 -0.49 -26.65 9.84
CA ARG A 278 -0.33 -25.38 10.57
C ARG A 278 0.80 -25.42 11.58
N LYS A 279 0.96 -26.53 12.32
CA LYS A 279 2.11 -26.71 13.22
C LYS A 279 3.44 -26.69 12.47
N LYS A 280 3.52 -27.36 11.31
CA LYS A 280 4.73 -27.36 10.47
C LYS A 280 5.01 -25.97 9.87
N GLU A 281 3.97 -25.30 9.39
CA GLU A 281 4.06 -23.93 8.87
C GLU A 281 4.59 -22.96 9.93
N ILE A 282 4.01 -22.96 11.13
CA ILE A 282 4.45 -22.11 12.25
C ILE A 282 5.90 -22.42 12.64
N ALA A 283 6.30 -23.69 12.66
CA ALA A 283 7.68 -24.07 12.95
C ALA A 283 8.66 -23.51 11.91
N GLN A 284 8.30 -23.57 10.62
CA GLN A 284 9.11 -22.99 9.54
C GLN A 284 9.13 -21.47 9.61
N ALA A 285 7.99 -20.82 9.79
CA ALA A 285 7.89 -19.36 9.89
C ALA A 285 8.71 -18.81 11.06
N LYS A 286 8.75 -19.51 12.20
CA LYS A 286 9.61 -19.13 13.33
C LYS A 286 11.10 -19.23 13.00
N ALA A 287 11.50 -20.27 12.28
CA ALA A 287 12.88 -20.41 11.80
C ALA A 287 13.23 -19.28 10.83
N ASP A 288 12.33 -18.99 9.89
CA ASP A 288 12.47 -17.90 8.92
C ASP A 288 12.62 -16.54 9.60
N ALA A 289 11.71 -16.17 10.50
CA ALA A 289 11.78 -14.92 11.27
C ALA A 289 13.13 -14.78 12.00
N LYS A 290 13.62 -15.85 12.63
CA LYS A 290 14.93 -15.87 13.30
C LYS A 290 16.09 -15.70 12.31
N CYS A 291 16.05 -16.41 11.19
CA CYS A 291 17.08 -16.34 10.16
C CYS A 291 17.11 -14.98 9.47
N ALA A 292 15.95 -14.36 9.24
CA ALA A 292 15.80 -13.04 8.68
C ALA A 292 16.37 -11.96 9.61
N ASP A 293 16.09 -12.04 10.91
CA ASP A 293 16.68 -11.10 11.88
C ASP A 293 18.20 -11.28 11.99
N THR A 294 18.70 -12.51 12.01
CA THR A 294 20.14 -12.79 12.12
C THR A 294 20.91 -12.31 10.90
N SER A 295 20.38 -12.57 9.70
CA SER A 295 20.98 -12.16 8.42
C SER A 295 20.70 -10.70 8.06
N LYS A 296 19.84 -10.02 8.81
CA LYS A 296 19.32 -8.67 8.50
C LYS A 296 18.66 -8.60 7.11
N TYR A 297 18.07 -9.71 6.66
CA TYR A 297 17.46 -9.86 5.34
C TYR A 297 16.49 -8.71 5.01
N ASP A 298 15.49 -8.49 5.88
CA ASP A 298 14.45 -7.48 5.62
C ASP A 298 15.01 -6.06 5.69
N VAL A 299 16.01 -5.82 6.54
CA VAL A 299 16.68 -4.51 6.65
C VAL A 299 17.37 -4.18 5.33
N PHE A 300 18.20 -5.09 4.82
CA PHE A 300 18.91 -4.85 3.56
C PHE A 300 17.96 -4.73 2.37
N TRP A 301 16.91 -5.54 2.31
CA TRP A 301 15.89 -5.44 1.26
C TRP A 301 15.17 -4.08 1.31
N ARG A 302 14.66 -3.67 2.48
CA ARG A 302 13.92 -2.40 2.64
C ARG A 302 14.81 -1.20 2.36
N THR A 303 16.07 -1.19 2.83
CA THR A 303 17.02 -0.11 2.55
C THR A 303 17.33 -0.01 1.06
N ALA A 304 17.59 -1.13 0.38
CA ALA A 304 17.87 -1.13 -1.05
C ALA A 304 16.63 -0.68 -1.86
N ASN A 305 15.44 -1.18 -1.51
CA ASN A 305 14.19 -0.79 -2.14
C ASN A 305 13.85 0.68 -1.95
N GLN A 306 13.99 1.21 -0.72
CA GLN A 306 13.75 2.63 -0.45
C GLN A 306 14.71 3.52 -1.25
N ARG A 307 16.00 3.16 -1.31
CA ARG A 307 16.98 3.89 -2.13
C ARG A 307 16.62 3.88 -3.61
N ALA A 308 16.25 2.72 -4.16
CA ALA A 308 15.83 2.60 -5.55
C ALA A 308 14.56 3.41 -5.83
N LEU A 309 13.58 3.35 -4.93
CA LEU A 309 12.32 4.06 -5.06
C LEU A 309 12.52 5.59 -5.03
N SER A 310 13.34 6.10 -4.10
CA SER A 310 13.70 7.53 -4.08
C SER A 310 14.38 7.98 -5.37
N ALA A 311 15.27 7.15 -5.93
CA ALA A 311 15.91 7.46 -7.22
C ALA A 311 14.90 7.43 -8.38
N LEU A 312 13.94 6.50 -8.36
CA LEU A 312 12.87 6.43 -9.36
C LEU A 312 11.91 7.61 -9.27
N TYR A 313 11.61 8.12 -8.08
CA TYR A 313 10.81 9.34 -7.93
C TYR A 313 11.50 10.53 -8.60
N VAL A 314 12.79 10.72 -8.34
CA VAL A 314 13.57 11.78 -9.00
C VAL A 314 13.60 11.59 -10.51
N LYS A 315 13.87 10.36 -10.98
CA LYS A 315 13.90 10.03 -12.41
C LYS A 315 12.55 10.32 -13.11
N ASN A 316 11.43 10.13 -12.43
CA ASN A 316 10.09 10.27 -12.97
C ASN A 316 9.36 11.53 -12.44
N GLU A 317 10.10 12.54 -11.95
CA GLU A 317 9.49 13.73 -11.34
C GLU A 317 8.48 14.42 -12.28
N ALA A 318 8.82 14.57 -13.56
CA ALA A 318 7.93 15.18 -14.55
C ALA A 318 6.63 14.39 -14.76
N ASP A 319 6.70 13.06 -14.72
CA ASP A 319 5.52 12.19 -14.83
C ASP A 319 4.63 12.28 -13.58
N LEU A 320 5.24 12.37 -12.39
CA LEU A 320 4.52 12.57 -11.14
C LEU A 320 3.77 13.90 -11.11
N VAL A 321 4.43 14.98 -11.56
CA VAL A 321 3.79 16.30 -11.69
C VAL A 321 2.66 16.27 -12.71
N ALA A 322 2.88 15.69 -13.89
CA ALA A 322 1.85 15.57 -14.91
C ALA A 322 0.64 14.75 -14.42
N TYR A 323 0.87 13.71 -13.61
CA TYR A 323 -0.20 12.93 -13.00
C TYR A 323 -0.99 13.75 -11.97
N GLN A 324 -0.28 14.49 -11.11
CA GLN A 324 -0.87 15.41 -10.14
C GLN A 324 -1.77 16.46 -10.81
N GLU A 325 -1.33 17.03 -11.93
CA GLU A 325 -2.12 18.00 -12.72
C GLU A 325 -3.41 17.39 -13.26
N ILE A 326 -3.33 16.18 -13.84
CA ILE A 326 -4.52 15.45 -14.33
C ILE A 326 -5.51 15.23 -13.18
N LEU A 327 -5.04 14.78 -12.01
CA LEU A 327 -5.90 14.52 -10.86
C LEU A 327 -6.52 15.80 -10.29
N THR A 328 -5.77 16.90 -10.26
CA THR A 328 -6.27 18.21 -9.82
C THR A 328 -7.41 18.69 -10.71
N GLU A 329 -7.25 18.61 -12.04
CA GLU A 329 -8.30 18.97 -12.98
C GLU A 329 -9.49 18.00 -12.92
N ALA A 330 -9.23 16.70 -12.76
CA ALA A 330 -10.28 15.71 -12.56
C ALA A 330 -11.11 15.98 -11.30
N GLN A 331 -10.49 16.37 -10.19
CA GLN A 331 -11.18 16.75 -8.95
C GLN A 331 -12.15 17.91 -9.18
N LYS A 332 -11.71 18.99 -9.83
CA LYS A 332 -12.54 20.15 -10.15
C LYS A 332 -13.74 19.77 -11.03
N LYS A 333 -13.50 18.99 -12.08
CA LYS A 333 -14.58 18.49 -12.96
C LYS A 333 -15.56 17.62 -12.19
N ALA A 334 -15.06 16.73 -11.34
CA ALA A 334 -15.88 15.83 -10.56
C ALA A 334 -16.82 16.58 -9.61
N GLN A 335 -16.31 17.61 -8.92
CA GLN A 335 -17.13 18.47 -8.06
C GLN A 335 -18.27 19.14 -8.85
N LYS A 336 -17.94 19.75 -10.00
CA LYS A 336 -18.95 20.38 -10.88
C LYS A 336 -20.03 19.40 -11.36
N MET A 337 -19.66 18.16 -11.70
CA MET A 337 -20.60 17.13 -12.14
C MET A 337 -21.52 16.63 -11.03
N LEU A 338 -21.09 16.74 -9.77
CA LEU A 338 -21.90 16.35 -8.62
C LEU A 338 -22.87 17.46 -8.19
N GLU A 339 -22.57 18.72 -8.52
CA GLU A 339 -23.43 19.88 -8.26
C GLU A 339 -24.58 20.03 -9.28
N SER A 340 -24.40 19.55 -10.52
CA SER A 340 -25.41 19.57 -11.60
C SER A 340 -26.41 18.43 -11.49
#